data_AF-A0A351A3T9-F1
#
_entry.id   AF-A0A351A3T9-F1
#
_cell.length_a   1.000
_cell.length_b   1.000
_cell.length_c   1.000
_cell.angle_alpha   90.00
_cell.angle_beta   90.00
_cell.angle_gamma   90.00
#
_symmetry.space_group_name_H-M   'P 1'
#
loop_
_entity.id
_entity.type
_entity.pdbx_description
1 polymer ?
#
loop_
_entity_poly.entity_id
_entity_poly.type
_entity_poly.pdbx_seq_one_letter_code
_entity_poly.pdbx_strand_id
1 'polypeptide(L)'
;YGAGCDMLLVCNRPDLAAELLDRWAPVADADSLARLAAIGPGTTRPAWLVDPFALELHAPYVQARGLIASVPEDMSAAPAMTAATIGQQRTEVLRQDG
;
A
#
# COMPACT_ATOMS: atom_id res chain seq x y z
N TYR A 1 16.34 -6.16 8.20
CA TYR A 1 15.23 -6.28 9.17
C TYR A 1 15.78 -5.94 10.53
N GLY A 2 15.19 -4.98 11.25
CA GLY A 2 15.77 -4.49 12.51
C GLY A 2 15.31 -3.09 12.92
N ALA A 3 14.80 -2.30 11.97
CA ALA A 3 14.19 -0.99 12.24
C ALA A 3 12.73 -1.05 12.74
N GLY A 4 12.17 -2.27 12.92
CA GLY A 4 10.81 -2.47 13.41
C GLY A 4 9.68 -2.38 12.36
N CYS A 5 9.98 -2.45 11.06
CA CYS A 5 8.94 -2.46 10.03
C CYS A 5 8.15 -3.77 10.02
N ASP A 6 6.82 -3.68 9.91
CA ASP A 6 5.91 -4.84 9.78
C ASP A 6 5.87 -5.44 8.36
N MET A 7 6.06 -4.59 7.35
CA MET A 7 6.01 -4.95 5.93
C MET A 7 7.01 -4.10 5.14
N LEU A 8 7.52 -4.66 4.04
CA LEU A 8 8.31 -3.93 3.06
C LEU A 8 7.55 -3.76 1.75
N LEU A 9 7.69 -2.60 1.12
CA LEU A 9 7.17 -2.32 -0.22
C LEU A 9 8.31 -2.36 -1.23
N VAL A 10 8.19 -3.21 -2.24
CA VAL A 10 9.09 -3.27 -3.39
C VAL A 10 8.29 -2.89 -4.63
N CYS A 11 8.42 -1.64 -5.07
CA CYS A 11 7.65 -1.10 -6.19
C CYS A 11 8.46 -1.13 -7.50
N ASN A 12 7.78 -1.34 -8.62
CA ASN A 12 8.34 -1.28 -9.98
C ASN A 12 9.53 -2.23 -10.27
N ARG A 13 9.83 -3.17 -9.36
CA ARG A 13 10.96 -4.12 -9.44
C ARG A 13 10.53 -5.53 -9.00
N PRO A 14 9.73 -6.24 -9.82
CA PRO A 14 9.26 -7.58 -9.48
C PRO A 14 10.41 -8.60 -9.35
N ASP A 15 11.52 -8.37 -10.05
CA ASP A 15 12.74 -9.17 -9.96
C ASP A 15 13.37 -9.12 -8.56
N LEU A 16 13.45 -7.92 -7.96
CA LEU A 16 13.94 -7.77 -6.59
C LEU A 16 12.96 -8.33 -5.56
N ALA A 17 11.66 -8.23 -5.83
CA ALA A 17 10.66 -8.84 -4.97
C ALA A 17 10.80 -10.38 -4.95
N ALA A 18 11.06 -11.00 -6.11
CA ALA A 18 11.31 -12.44 -6.18
C ALA A 18 12.58 -12.84 -5.40
N GLU A 19 13.72 -12.17 -5.66
CA GLU A 19 14.98 -12.43 -4.94
C GLU A 19 14.82 -12.26 -3.41
N LEU A 20 14.07 -11.24 -3.01
CA LEU A 20 13.75 -10.98 -1.60
C LEU A 20 12.99 -12.15 -0.98
N LEU A 21 11.91 -12.59 -1.65
CA LEU A 21 11.02 -13.66 -1.19
C LEU A 21 11.72 -15.02 -1.12
N ASP A 22 12.61 -15.33 -2.07
CA ASP A 22 13.40 -16.57 -2.06
C ASP A 22 14.29 -16.69 -0.82
N ARG A 23 14.72 -15.56 -0.26
CA ARG A 23 15.60 -15.47 0.92
C ARG A 23 14.85 -15.02 2.17
N TRP A 24 13.53 -14.85 2.08
CA TRP A 24 12.73 -14.25 3.13
C TRP A 24 12.46 -15.26 4.25
N ALA A 25 13.05 -15.01 5.42
CA ALA A 25 12.83 -15.83 6.61
C ALA A 25 12.77 -15.00 7.91
N PRO A 26 11.96 -13.93 7.99
CA PRO A 26 11.75 -13.25 9.27
C PRO A 26 10.96 -14.13 10.22
N VAL A 27 11.20 -13.95 11.52
CA VAL A 27 10.34 -14.53 12.55
C VAL A 27 9.02 -13.77 12.56
N ALA A 28 7.91 -14.50 12.51
CA ALA A 28 6.59 -13.92 12.58
C ALA A 28 6.33 -13.36 13.99
N ASP A 29 6.15 -12.04 14.08
CA ASP A 29 5.74 -11.36 15.30
C ASP A 29 4.21 -11.24 15.34
N ALA A 30 3.60 -11.62 16.47
CA ALA A 30 2.15 -11.66 16.61
C ALA A 30 1.51 -10.27 16.52
N ASP A 31 2.15 -9.26 17.10
CA ASP A 31 1.66 -7.88 17.06
C ASP A 31 1.77 -7.30 15.65
N SER A 32 2.89 -7.57 14.98
CA SER A 32 3.09 -7.24 13.56
C SER A 32 2.01 -7.86 12.67
N LEU A 33 1.72 -9.15 12.85
CA LEU A 33 0.64 -9.83 12.13
C LEU A 33 -0.74 -9.24 12.44
N ALA A 34 -1.02 -8.88 13.69
CA ALA A 34 -2.28 -8.25 14.06
C ALA A 34 -2.46 -6.87 13.40
N ARG A 35 -1.39 -6.07 13.36
CA ARG A 35 -1.38 -4.77 12.64
C ARG A 35 -1.62 -4.96 11.15
N LEU A 36 -0.97 -5.96 10.52
CA LEU A 36 -1.18 -6.26 9.10
C LEU A 36 -2.60 -6.75 8.80
N ALA A 37 -3.17 -7.59 9.65
CA ALA A 37 -4.55 -8.06 9.49
C ALA A 37 -5.57 -6.91 9.55
N ALA A 38 -5.30 -5.89 10.38
CA ALA A 38 -6.16 -4.72 10.52
C ALA A 38 -6.17 -3.79 9.28
N ILE A 39 -5.22 -3.93 8.34
CA ILE A 39 -5.21 -3.19 7.08
C ILE A 39 -6.34 -3.67 6.15
N GLY A 40 -6.70 -4.95 6.24
CA GLY A 40 -7.76 -5.53 5.43
C GLY A 40 -9.14 -4.94 5.76
N PRO A 41 -10.09 -4.98 4.82
CA PRO A 41 -11.46 -4.56 5.11
C PRO A 41 -12.06 -5.44 6.21
N GLY A 42 -12.47 -4.83 7.32
CA GLY A 42 -13.03 -5.54 8.48
C GLY A 42 -14.46 -6.07 8.31
N THR A 43 -15.12 -5.76 7.18
CA THR A 43 -16.47 -6.21 6.86
C THR A 43 -16.49 -6.95 5.53
N THR A 44 -17.35 -7.96 5.44
CA THR A 44 -17.61 -8.64 4.17
C THR A 44 -17.99 -7.63 3.09
N ARG A 45 -17.36 -7.76 1.92
CA ARG A 45 -17.66 -6.92 0.77
C ARG A 45 -19.13 -7.10 0.37
N PRO A 46 -19.94 -6.03 0.32
CA PRO A 46 -21.32 -6.15 -0.11
C PRO A 46 -21.41 -6.48 -1.60
N ALA A 47 -22.48 -7.17 -2.01
CA ALA A 47 -22.61 -7.70 -3.38
C ALA A 47 -22.51 -6.61 -4.47
N TRP A 48 -23.04 -5.41 -4.22
CA TRP A 48 -22.96 -4.27 -5.14
C TRP A 48 -21.54 -3.73 -5.34
N LEU A 49 -20.59 -4.04 -4.44
CA LEU A 49 -19.19 -3.64 -4.54
C LEU A 49 -18.32 -4.72 -5.23
N VAL A 50 -18.88 -5.91 -5.49
CA VAL A 50 -18.16 -7.00 -6.18
C VAL A 50 -18.17 -6.78 -7.69
N ASP A 51 -19.29 -6.31 -8.24
CA ASP A 51 -19.45 -6.00 -9.66
C ASP A 51 -19.27 -4.49 -9.90
N PRO A 52 -18.28 -4.07 -10.72
CA PRO A 52 -18.10 -2.66 -11.07
C PRO A 52 -19.34 -2.03 -11.71
N PHE A 53 -20.16 -2.76 -12.46
CA PHE A 53 -21.37 -2.21 -13.05
C PHE A 53 -22.45 -1.96 -12.00
N ALA A 54 -22.67 -2.91 -11.08
CA ALA A 54 -23.56 -2.73 -9.94
C ALA A 54 -23.15 -1.53 -9.06
N LEU A 55 -21.85 -1.28 -8.90
CA LEU A 55 -21.34 -0.13 -8.17
C LEU A 55 -21.76 1.20 -8.82
N GLU A 56 -21.61 1.32 -10.14
CA GLU A 56 -21.97 2.55 -10.88
C GLU A 56 -23.48 2.82 -10.92
N LEU A 57 -24.32 1.84 -10.59
CA LEU A 57 -25.77 2.00 -10.42
C LEU A 57 -26.20 2.19 -8.96
N HIS A 58 -25.28 2.03 -8.00
CA HIS A 58 -25.59 2.11 -6.58
C HIS A 58 -25.78 3.57 -6.15
N ALA A 59 -27.03 3.97 -5.89
CA ALA A 59 -27.40 5.38 -5.67
C ALA A 59 -26.56 6.11 -4.60
N PRO A 60 -26.26 5.53 -3.42
CA PRO A 60 -25.36 6.17 -2.46
C PRO A 60 -23.95 6.46 -3.00
N TYR A 61 -23.40 5.57 -3.84
CA TYR A 61 -22.10 5.76 -4.45
C TYR A 61 -22.13 6.87 -5.52
N VAL A 62 -23.14 6.86 -6.38
CA VAL A 62 -23.33 7.90 -7.41
C VAL A 62 -23.50 9.28 -6.78
N GLN A 63 -24.30 9.38 -5.72
CA GLN A 63 -24.48 10.62 -4.96
C GLN A 63 -23.16 11.09 -4.36
N ALA A 64 -22.40 10.21 -3.70
CA ALA A 64 -21.10 10.54 -3.11
C ALA A 64 -20.10 11.03 -4.16
N ARG A 65 -20.07 10.41 -5.34
CA ARG A 65 -19.23 10.87 -6.45
C ARG A 65 -19.59 12.30 -6.91
N GLY A 66 -20.88 12.60 -7.02
CA GLY A 66 -21.33 13.96 -7.34
C GLY A 66 -20.90 14.99 -6.30
N LEU A 67 -20.96 14.63 -5.02
CA LEU A 67 -20.47 15.48 -3.93
C LEU A 67 -18.96 15.69 -4.00
N ILE A 68 -18.17 14.64 -4.18
CA ILE A 68 -16.70 14.74 -4.29
C ILE A 68 -16.30 15.60 -5.49
N ALA A 69 -16.95 15.42 -6.65
CA ALA A 69 -16.67 16.22 -7.85
C ALA A 69 -16.97 17.71 -7.66
N SER A 70 -17.80 18.08 -6.68
CA SER A 70 -18.10 19.47 -6.34
C SER A 70 -17.12 20.09 -5.34
N VAL A 71 -16.24 19.30 -4.73
CA VAL A 71 -15.19 19.79 -3.83
C VAL A 71 -14.17 20.55 -4.68
N PRO A 72 -13.90 21.85 -4.38
CA PRO A 72 -12.86 22.58 -5.07
C PRO A 72 -11.51 21.89 -4.89
N GLU A 73 -10.81 21.61 -5.99
CA GLU A 73 -9.44 21.13 -5.98
C GLU A 73 -8.53 22.24 -5.42
N ASP A 74 -8.16 22.16 -4.14
CA ASP A 74 -7.17 23.06 -3.57
C ASP A 74 -5.76 22.59 -3.99
N MET A 75 -5.37 22.95 -5.22
CA MET A 75 -4.07 22.61 -5.80
C MET A 75 -2.89 23.29 -5.08
N SER A 76 -3.14 24.14 -4.08
CA SER A 76 -2.09 24.86 -3.34
C SER A 76 -1.36 24.01 -2.29
N ALA A 77 -1.86 22.82 -1.95
CA ALA A 77 -1.36 22.04 -0.82
C ALA A 77 -0.85 20.63 -1.16
N ALA A 78 -0.74 20.26 -2.44
CA ALA A 78 -0.22 18.95 -2.80
C ALA A 78 1.32 18.93 -2.73
N PRO A 79 1.95 18.22 -1.78
CA PRO A 79 3.39 17.98 -1.87
C PRO A 79 3.66 17.21 -3.16
N ALA A 80 4.53 17.75 -4.02
CA ALA A 80 5.02 17.06 -5.20
C ALA A 80 5.91 15.89 -4.76
N MET A 81 5.29 14.75 -4.41
CA MET A 81 5.98 13.51 -4.09
C MET A 81 6.49 12.88 -5.38
N THR A 82 7.74 13.17 -5.76
CA THR A 82 8.42 12.50 -6.87
C THR A 82 8.76 11.07 -6.46
N ALA A 83 7.86 10.13 -6.72
CA ALA A 83 8.04 8.70 -6.47
C ALA A 83 9.20 8.03 -7.24
N ALA A 84 9.94 8.79 -8.07
CA ALA A 84 10.86 8.26 -9.06
C ALA A 84 12.22 7.77 -8.52
N THR A 85 12.59 8.08 -7.26
CA THR A 85 13.93 7.74 -6.72
C THR A 85 13.93 6.62 -5.68
N ILE A 86 12.76 6.20 -5.18
CA ILE A 86 12.65 5.11 -4.19
C ILE A 86 13.01 3.79 -4.90
N GLY A 87 14.18 3.23 -4.57
CA GLY A 87 14.66 1.94 -5.09
C GLY A 87 15.72 2.01 -6.20
N GLN A 88 16.18 3.21 -6.60
CA GLN A 88 17.26 3.33 -7.59
C GLN A 88 18.67 3.10 -7.01
N GLN A 89 18.85 3.30 -5.71
CA GLN A 89 20.13 3.01 -5.06
C GLN A 89 20.12 1.58 -4.53
N ARG A 90 21.06 0.76 -5.02
CA ARG A 90 21.48 -0.44 -4.29
C ARG A 90 22.01 0.05 -2.94
N THR A 91 21.37 -0.35 -1.85
CA THR A 91 21.97 -0.24 -0.51
C THR A 91 23.22 -1.09 -0.52
N GLU A 92 24.37 -0.45 -0.72
CA GLU A 92 25.66 -1.10 -0.60
C GLU A 92 25.79 -1.68 0.82
N VAL A 93 26.41 -2.85 0.88
CA VAL A 93 26.56 -3.69 2.07
C VAL A 93 27.18 -2.86 3.19
N LEU A 94 26.44 -2.65 4.28
CA LEU A 94 26.98 -2.11 5.51
C LEU A 94 28.11 -3.04 5.97
N ARG A 95 29.37 -2.62 5.84
CA ARG A 95 30.51 -3.37 6.40
C ARG A 95 30.28 -3.46 7.90
N GLN A 96 30.06 -4.68 8.39
CA GLN A 96 30.30 -5.01 9.78
C GLN A 96 31.82 -5.00 9.97
N ASP A 97 32.34 -3.87 10.43
CA ASP A 97 33.69 -3.86 11.01
C ASP A 97 33.57 -4.28 12.48
N GLY A 98 34.17 -5.45 12.78
CA GLY A 98 34.78 -5.82 14.06
C GLY A 98 33.85 -6.17 15.22
#